data_AF-A0A5C3KTN0-F1
#
_entry.id   AF-A0A5C3KTN0-F1
#
_cell.length_a   1.000
_cell.length_b   1.000
_cell.length_c   1.000
_cell.angle_alpha   90.00
_cell.angle_beta   90.00
_cell.angle_gamma   90.00
#
_symmetry.space_group_name_H-M   'P 1'
#
loop_
_entity.id
_entity.type
_entity.pdbx_description
1 polymer ?
#
loop_
_entity_poly.entity_id
_entity_poly.type
_entity_poly.pdbx_seq_one_letter_code
_entity_poly.pdbx_strand_id
1 'polypeptide(L)'
;MNFDDSKPIIFDDWVFPNLTQTWDGINQTELKSYKKAFCANPPDNPATEGFKVDCPFGPCPNPDVTGIGSQVSIYVTTIVYALAVLYMPHMGRPMTYAHLSVIYSLMIAALVCVLKTDLTNSDGVFVLVCVASPSSIYLWFLSVASIWKPELFPVEKENKKKSKEVHALRVASLASLGFFIALVCVMFVPSEKIKFAQEDCTKEFGTSVWFNIVWVLPIAVQSLGNVFFFFLAMFLCWLWTRRSSYEIPPPSKLTKSDDIEEKIYTRTHRVDLITWTERILSDQLPDFMSPTLARCIATVLQMLVLPSLNTIAPTLENMVAFVILAFGCFKEGARPGASPAKVYTLRVLFLLLVVATGVAHWFISVTPSIPDIVLFVFTCTVAAWCGRNFTYRNMKVVLPILFIVLYASSVVVNVFMFFMGSPDAFATNSSEPEPLPEDASPDDKEEAEFVQELAYFMVSMATTSIWFILWSATSFWSSNVRLSLSEFIDGIFARGHLLKFFAGIALPHILWIQAADGSNPEYAEEADMNFGQIFSLIVSAVTVLTLLDEAITVKRPIWAAVFLSRKVPETNSIEDMMSGQGGRYGFGAEASIAPRSRPAAVPEKSSALEYNV
;
A
#
# COMPACT_ATOMS: atom_id res chain seq x y z
N MET A 1 20.16 64.61 19.87
CA MET A 1 20.97 63.38 19.70
C MET A 1 20.64 62.84 18.33
N ASN A 2 21.59 62.97 17.40
CA ASN A 2 21.45 62.47 16.03
C ASN A 2 21.61 60.95 16.04
N PHE A 3 20.69 60.25 15.37
CA PHE A 3 20.88 58.86 14.98
C PHE A 3 21.74 58.83 13.72
N ASP A 4 22.78 58.01 13.77
CA ASP A 4 23.75 57.79 12.70
C ASP A 4 23.37 56.48 12.00
N ASP A 5 22.78 56.58 10.80
CA ASP A 5 22.25 55.48 9.97
C ASP A 5 23.35 54.70 9.21
N SER A 6 24.57 54.62 9.75
CA SER A 6 25.75 54.14 9.00
C SER A 6 26.38 52.83 9.49
N LYS A 7 25.70 52.03 10.31
CA LYS A 7 26.21 50.71 10.71
C LYS A 7 25.36 49.56 10.17
N PRO A 8 25.82 48.81 9.15
CA PRO A 8 25.20 47.53 8.83
C PRO A 8 25.42 46.57 9.98
N ILE A 9 24.36 45.85 10.33
CA ILE A 9 24.38 44.72 11.26
C ILE A 9 25.19 43.62 10.54
N ILE A 10 26.38 43.35 11.06
CA ILE A 10 27.22 42.23 10.63
C ILE A 10 26.59 40.97 11.23
N PHE A 11 26.09 40.08 10.39
CA PHE A 11 25.82 38.69 10.76
C PHE A 11 27.14 37.93 10.66
N ASP A 12 27.63 37.43 11.79
CA ASP A 12 28.85 36.61 11.87
C ASP A 12 28.62 35.20 11.31
N ASP A 13 29.59 34.77 10.47
CA ASP A 13 30.16 33.43 10.32
C ASP A 13 29.24 32.20 10.23
N TRP A 14 28.49 32.10 9.13
CA TRP A 14 28.25 30.80 8.49
C TRP A 14 29.00 30.73 7.17
N VAL A 15 29.61 29.58 6.94
CA VAL A 15 30.62 29.24 5.92
C VAL A 15 30.08 29.45 4.50
N PHE A 16 30.17 30.68 3.99
CA PHE A 16 30.23 30.93 2.56
C PHE A 16 31.42 31.86 2.30
N PRO A 17 32.45 31.42 1.55
CA PRO A 17 33.53 32.33 1.20
C PRO A 17 32.92 33.52 0.48
N ASN A 18 33.31 34.71 0.95
CA ASN A 18 32.99 36.01 0.43
C ASN A 18 32.85 35.95 -1.11
N LEU A 19 31.62 36.03 -1.63
CA LEU A 19 31.23 35.82 -3.05
C LEU A 19 31.92 36.78 -4.05
N THR A 20 32.81 37.64 -3.56
CA THR A 20 33.72 38.48 -4.34
C THR A 20 35.04 37.78 -4.70
N GLN A 21 35.35 36.60 -4.16
CA GLN A 21 36.54 35.84 -4.55
C GLN A 21 36.35 35.21 -5.94
N THR A 22 37.32 35.43 -6.82
CA THR A 22 37.39 34.76 -8.12
C THR A 22 37.49 33.25 -7.93
N TRP A 23 36.65 32.49 -8.64
CA TRP A 23 36.50 31.03 -8.56
C TRP A 23 37.79 30.21 -8.78
N ASP A 24 38.86 30.84 -9.27
CA ASP A 24 40.18 30.22 -9.48
C ASP A 24 40.92 29.83 -8.18
N GLY A 25 40.42 30.26 -7.00
CA GLY A 25 41.06 30.02 -5.69
C GLY A 25 40.42 28.95 -4.79
N ILE A 26 39.29 28.35 -5.19
CA ILE A 26 38.57 27.36 -4.38
C ILE A 26 39.18 25.97 -4.55
N ASN A 27 39.32 25.22 -3.46
CA ASN A 27 39.85 23.86 -3.46
C ASN A 27 39.02 22.95 -4.39
N GLN A 28 39.64 22.10 -5.21
CA GLN A 28 38.91 21.26 -6.18
C GLN A 28 37.88 20.33 -5.54
N THR A 29 38.12 19.88 -4.31
CA THR A 29 37.19 19.03 -3.55
C THR A 29 35.96 19.84 -3.12
N GLU A 30 36.14 21.06 -2.62
CA GLU A 30 35.04 21.97 -2.29
C GLU A 30 34.27 22.37 -3.54
N LEU A 31 34.95 22.64 -4.66
CA LEU A 31 34.31 22.93 -5.94
C LEU A 31 33.50 21.74 -6.47
N LYS A 32 33.98 20.51 -6.26
CA LYS A 32 33.24 19.29 -6.61
C LYS A 32 32.02 19.08 -5.70
N SER A 33 32.18 19.17 -4.39
CA SER A 33 31.07 19.09 -3.44
C SER A 33 30.06 20.22 -3.64
N TYR A 34 30.53 21.41 -4.02
CA TYR A 34 29.71 22.57 -4.35
C TYR A 34 28.96 22.40 -5.69
N LYS A 35 29.61 21.87 -6.72
CA LYS A 35 28.95 21.49 -7.99
C LYS A 35 27.95 20.34 -7.78
N LYS A 36 28.23 19.44 -6.85
CA LYS A 36 27.36 18.33 -6.46
C LYS A 36 26.14 18.81 -5.64
N ALA A 37 26.34 19.79 -4.75
CA ALA A 37 25.29 20.37 -3.90
C ALA A 37 24.41 21.40 -4.62
N PHE A 38 25.01 22.24 -5.47
CA PHE A 38 24.33 23.39 -6.08
C PHE A 38 24.19 23.31 -7.59
N CYS A 39 24.74 22.26 -8.22
CA CYS A 39 24.47 22.00 -9.62
C CYS A 39 24.75 23.19 -10.55
N ALA A 40 25.66 24.07 -10.13
CA ALA A 40 25.79 25.39 -10.71
C ALA A 40 26.78 25.36 -11.87
N ASN A 41 26.30 25.74 -13.06
CA ASN A 41 27.12 26.54 -13.96
C ASN A 41 27.09 27.95 -13.37
N PRO A 42 28.18 28.48 -12.79
CA PRO A 42 28.20 29.88 -12.41
C PRO A 42 27.91 30.72 -13.67
N PRO A 43 27.14 31.81 -13.58
CA PRO A 43 26.89 32.67 -14.73
C PRO A 43 28.23 33.12 -15.32
N ASP A 44 28.38 33.03 -16.65
CA ASP A 44 29.61 33.42 -17.37
C ASP A 44 30.04 34.88 -17.12
N ASN A 45 29.13 35.70 -16.59
CA ASN A 45 29.38 37.09 -16.23
C ASN A 45 29.16 37.32 -14.74
N PRO A 46 30.22 37.48 -13.94
CA PRO A 46 30.09 37.95 -12.57
C PRO A 46 29.52 39.37 -12.58
N ALA A 47 28.39 39.53 -11.87
CA ALA A 47 27.82 40.78 -11.37
C ALA A 47 28.29 42.08 -12.05
N THR A 48 27.64 42.47 -13.14
CA THR A 48 27.68 43.87 -13.58
C THR A 48 26.54 44.63 -12.89
N GLU A 49 26.92 45.35 -11.84
CA GLU A 49 26.30 46.56 -11.27
C GLU A 49 24.75 46.59 -11.10
N GLY A 50 24.33 46.45 -9.84
CA GLY A 50 23.27 47.30 -9.30
C GLY A 50 21.83 46.78 -9.28
N PHE A 51 21.56 45.51 -9.56
CA PHE A 51 20.21 44.94 -9.41
C PHE A 51 20.09 44.04 -8.19
N LYS A 52 18.98 44.21 -7.46
CA LYS A 52 18.63 43.52 -6.22
C LYS A 52 18.76 42.00 -6.35
N VAL A 53 19.18 41.41 -5.24
CA VAL A 53 19.34 39.97 -4.97
C VAL A 53 18.14 39.17 -5.44
N ASP A 54 18.24 38.58 -6.63
CA ASP A 54 17.55 37.34 -7.00
C ASP A 54 18.67 36.32 -7.17
N CYS A 55 18.71 35.34 -6.25
CA CYS A 55 19.53 34.11 -6.21
C CYS A 55 20.62 34.05 -7.32
N PRO A 56 21.92 34.32 -7.04
CA PRO A 56 23.00 34.41 -8.05
C PRO A 56 23.28 33.10 -8.82
N PHE A 57 22.51 32.05 -8.54
CA PHE A 57 22.62 30.69 -9.06
C PHE A 57 21.39 30.25 -9.88
N GLY A 58 20.50 31.19 -10.25
CA GLY A 58 19.22 30.90 -10.90
C GLY A 58 18.08 30.77 -9.89
N PRO A 59 16.83 30.57 -10.34
CA PRO A 59 15.68 30.49 -9.43
C PRO A 59 15.87 29.34 -8.44
N CYS A 60 15.94 29.71 -7.16
CA CYS A 60 16.01 28.81 -6.02
C CYS A 60 14.78 27.84 -6.06
N PRO A 61 14.91 26.57 -5.62
CA PRO A 61 13.81 25.61 -5.61
C PRO A 61 12.60 26.19 -4.88
N ASN A 62 11.39 25.99 -5.40
CA ASN A 62 10.19 26.56 -4.82
C ASN A 62 9.68 25.69 -3.66
N PRO A 63 9.91 26.07 -2.38
CA PRO A 63 9.52 25.24 -1.25
C PRO A 63 8.01 25.06 -1.13
N ASP A 64 7.19 25.91 -1.79
CA ASP A 64 5.74 25.77 -1.74
C ASP A 64 5.25 24.43 -2.32
N VAL A 65 5.97 23.87 -3.28
CA VAL A 65 5.57 22.65 -4.00
C VAL A 65 6.18 21.40 -3.36
N THR A 66 7.46 21.47 -2.99
CA THR A 66 8.22 20.29 -2.52
C THR A 66 8.46 20.25 -1.03
N GLY A 67 8.22 21.33 -0.27
CA GLY A 67 8.55 21.29 1.15
C GLY A 67 7.57 20.48 2.00
N ILE A 68 8.04 20.12 3.20
CA ILE A 68 7.51 19.03 4.04
C ILE A 68 6.01 19.11 4.30
N GLY A 69 5.45 20.31 4.53
CA GLY A 69 4.02 20.47 4.80
C GLY A 69 3.14 20.13 3.60
N SER A 70 3.60 20.41 2.38
CA SER A 70 2.93 20.01 1.14
C SER A 70 2.99 18.49 0.97
N GLN A 71 4.14 17.86 1.23
CA GLN A 71 4.30 16.40 1.13
C GLN A 71 3.37 15.65 2.09
N VAL A 72 3.44 15.99 3.39
CA VAL A 72 2.60 15.36 4.42
C VAL A 72 1.12 15.52 4.09
N SER A 73 0.72 16.69 3.59
CA SER A 73 -0.66 16.94 3.17
C SER A 73 -1.09 16.05 2.01
N ILE A 74 -0.24 15.88 1.00
CA ILE A 74 -0.49 15.00 -0.15
C ILE A 74 -0.59 13.54 0.30
N TYR A 75 0.30 13.09 1.20
CA TYR A 75 0.28 11.74 1.76
C TYR A 75 -1.04 11.46 2.51
N VAL A 76 -1.42 12.37 3.40
CA VAL A 76 -2.65 12.26 4.19
C VAL A 76 -3.89 12.24 3.29
N THR A 77 -4.03 13.22 2.39
CA THR A 77 -5.21 13.31 1.51
C THR A 77 -5.36 12.09 0.61
N THR A 78 -4.26 11.58 0.07
CA THR A 78 -4.23 10.38 -0.78
C THR A 78 -4.69 9.14 -0.02
N ILE A 79 -4.20 8.92 1.21
CA ILE A 79 -4.59 7.79 2.06
C ILE A 79 -6.07 7.90 2.48
N VAL A 80 -6.52 9.09 2.89
CA VAL A 80 -7.91 9.33 3.27
C VAL A 80 -8.86 9.07 2.10
N TYR A 81 -8.48 9.50 0.88
CA TYR A 81 -9.25 9.20 -0.32
C TYR A 81 -9.35 7.69 -0.58
N ALA A 82 -8.25 6.95 -0.46
CA ALA A 82 -8.26 5.49 -0.64
C ALA A 82 -9.20 4.80 0.36
N LEU A 83 -9.16 5.23 1.63
CA LEU A 83 -10.06 4.76 2.68
C LEU A 83 -11.53 5.05 2.35
N ALA A 84 -11.83 6.28 1.92
CA ALA A 84 -13.18 6.68 1.55
C ALA A 84 -13.72 5.82 0.40
N VAL A 85 -12.96 5.65 -0.68
CA VAL A 85 -13.40 4.87 -1.84
C VAL A 85 -13.60 3.39 -1.50
N LEU A 86 -12.73 2.80 -0.68
CA LEU A 86 -12.76 1.35 -0.41
C LEU A 86 -13.70 0.93 0.73
N TYR A 87 -13.93 1.80 1.72
CA TYR A 87 -14.69 1.47 2.94
C TYR A 87 -15.90 2.37 3.20
N MET A 88 -15.93 3.61 2.66
CA MET A 88 -17.01 4.58 2.90
C MET A 88 -17.51 5.17 1.59
N PRO A 89 -18.18 4.38 0.73
CA PRO A 89 -18.52 4.79 -0.63
C PRO A 89 -19.46 6.02 -0.69
N HIS A 90 -20.23 6.29 0.37
CA HIS A 90 -21.03 7.51 0.51
C HIS A 90 -20.16 8.79 0.59
N MET A 91 -18.97 8.70 1.18
CA MET A 91 -17.95 9.77 1.19
C MET A 91 -17.18 9.86 -0.14
N GLY A 92 -17.38 8.93 -1.07
CA GLY A 92 -16.70 8.91 -2.36
C GLY A 92 -16.88 10.20 -3.14
N ARG A 93 -18.07 10.80 -3.10
CA ARG A 93 -18.36 12.08 -3.78
C ARG A 93 -17.50 13.25 -3.28
N PRO A 94 -17.61 13.71 -2.01
CA PRO A 94 -16.81 14.84 -1.53
C PRO A 94 -15.30 14.55 -1.60
N MET A 95 -14.89 13.30 -1.36
CA MET A 95 -13.48 12.93 -1.39
C MET A 95 -12.91 12.91 -2.82
N THR A 96 -13.68 12.54 -3.84
CA THR A 96 -13.24 12.66 -5.24
C THR A 96 -13.03 14.13 -5.64
N TYR A 97 -13.89 15.05 -5.17
CA TYR A 97 -13.68 16.48 -5.40
C TYR A 97 -12.40 16.98 -4.73
N ALA A 98 -12.18 16.63 -3.46
CA ALA A 98 -10.98 17.03 -2.73
C ALA A 98 -9.72 16.48 -3.41
N HIS A 99 -9.69 15.19 -3.74
CA HIS A 99 -8.54 14.54 -4.38
C HIS A 99 -8.21 15.14 -5.75
N LEU A 100 -9.22 15.32 -6.62
CA LEU A 100 -9.02 15.96 -7.92
C LEU A 100 -8.54 17.40 -7.78
N SER A 101 -9.04 18.15 -6.80
CA SER A 101 -8.61 19.54 -6.56
C SER A 101 -7.13 19.60 -6.18
N VAL A 102 -6.66 18.70 -5.32
CA VAL A 102 -5.24 18.59 -4.94
C VAL A 102 -4.39 18.24 -6.17
N ILE A 103 -4.75 17.21 -6.92
CA ILE A 103 -4.01 16.80 -8.14
C ILE A 103 -3.90 17.95 -9.14
N TYR A 104 -5.01 18.64 -9.45
CA TYR A 104 -5.00 19.77 -10.37
C TYR A 104 -4.18 20.94 -9.85
N SER A 105 -4.22 21.23 -8.55
CA SER A 105 -3.42 22.29 -7.95
C SER A 105 -1.92 22.00 -8.12
N LEU A 106 -1.48 20.76 -7.88
CA LEU A 106 -0.09 20.35 -8.10
C LEU A 106 0.32 20.47 -9.57
N MET A 107 -0.47 19.90 -10.50
CA MET A 107 -0.12 19.93 -11.93
C MET A 107 -0.09 21.35 -12.50
N ILE A 108 -1.02 22.23 -12.08
CA ILE A 108 -1.04 23.63 -12.51
C ILE A 108 0.14 24.39 -11.89
N ALA A 109 0.45 24.18 -10.60
CA ALA A 109 1.60 24.80 -9.95
C ALA A 109 2.90 24.41 -10.67
N ALA A 110 3.11 23.12 -10.94
CA ALA A 110 4.27 22.65 -11.69
C ALA A 110 4.32 23.26 -13.09
N LEU A 111 3.20 23.30 -13.82
CA LEU A 111 3.16 23.94 -15.14
C LEU A 111 3.55 25.41 -15.08
N VAL A 112 3.04 26.17 -14.10
CA VAL A 112 3.38 27.59 -13.93
C VAL A 112 4.87 27.75 -13.61
N CYS A 113 5.44 26.92 -12.74
CA CYS A 113 6.86 26.94 -12.42
C CYS A 113 7.72 26.58 -13.64
N VAL A 114 7.34 25.58 -14.44
CA VAL A 114 8.01 25.26 -15.71
C VAL A 114 7.96 26.43 -16.69
N LEU A 115 6.80 27.08 -16.84
CA LEU A 115 6.64 28.23 -17.74
C LEU A 115 7.45 29.46 -17.30
N LYS A 116 7.72 29.59 -16.00
CA LYS A 116 8.59 30.62 -15.44
C LYS A 116 10.07 30.24 -15.39
N THR A 117 10.42 29.02 -15.76
CA THR A 117 11.78 28.45 -15.62
C THR A 117 12.26 28.35 -14.16
N ASP A 118 11.32 28.32 -13.21
CA ASP A 118 11.57 28.30 -11.76
C ASP A 118 11.49 26.88 -11.15
N LEU A 119 11.34 25.84 -11.99
CA LEU A 119 11.26 24.45 -11.52
C LEU A 119 12.56 23.72 -11.84
N THR A 120 13.17 23.10 -10.82
CA THR A 120 14.25 22.14 -11.04
C THR A 120 13.67 20.84 -11.60
N ASN A 121 14.47 20.05 -12.31
CA ASN A 121 13.99 18.75 -12.80
C ASN A 121 13.61 17.81 -11.62
N SER A 122 14.33 17.89 -10.49
CA SER A 122 14.03 17.08 -9.29
C SER A 122 12.66 17.42 -8.72
N ASP A 123 12.35 18.71 -8.56
CA ASP A 123 11.02 19.15 -8.11
C ASP A 123 9.91 18.72 -9.08
N GLY A 124 10.22 18.75 -10.39
CA GLY A 124 9.33 18.23 -11.42
C GLY A 124 9.04 16.74 -11.26
N VAL A 125 10.08 15.93 -11.07
CA VAL A 125 9.93 14.48 -10.84
C VAL A 125 9.16 14.21 -9.55
N PHE A 126 9.45 14.91 -8.46
CA PHE A 126 8.69 14.82 -7.21
C PHE A 126 7.20 15.08 -7.44
N VAL A 127 6.84 16.14 -8.18
CA VAL A 127 5.43 16.41 -8.51
C VAL A 127 4.82 15.28 -9.33
N LEU A 128 5.54 14.75 -10.32
CA LEU A 128 5.05 13.61 -11.11
C LEU A 128 4.79 12.39 -10.22
N VAL A 129 5.72 12.04 -9.32
CA VAL A 129 5.55 10.94 -8.37
C VAL A 129 4.34 11.20 -7.48
N CYS A 130 4.18 12.40 -6.93
CA CYS A 130 3.05 12.77 -6.08
C CYS A 130 1.70 12.68 -6.81
N VAL A 131 1.64 13.15 -8.07
CA VAL A 131 0.43 13.04 -8.90
C VAL A 131 0.12 11.59 -9.23
N ALA A 132 1.15 10.78 -9.50
CA ALA A 132 1.06 9.34 -9.77
C ALA A 132 0.88 8.50 -8.49
N SER A 133 0.19 9.03 -7.48
CA SER A 133 -0.12 8.32 -6.24
C SER A 133 -1.06 7.12 -6.46
N PRO A 134 -1.09 6.14 -5.55
CA PRO A 134 -1.96 4.96 -5.68
C PRO A 134 -3.43 5.33 -5.88
N SER A 135 -3.91 6.35 -5.16
CA SER A 135 -5.27 6.88 -5.29
C SER A 135 -5.57 7.48 -6.66
N SER A 136 -4.62 8.22 -7.24
CA SER A 136 -4.77 8.79 -8.59
C SER A 136 -4.82 7.69 -9.64
N ILE A 137 -3.90 6.73 -9.59
CA ILE A 137 -3.86 5.58 -10.51
C ILE A 137 -5.16 4.79 -10.41
N TYR A 138 -5.63 4.52 -9.19
CA TYR A 138 -6.88 3.81 -8.98
C TYR A 138 -8.09 4.60 -9.51
N LEU A 139 -8.13 5.92 -9.29
CA LEU A 139 -9.17 6.79 -9.83
C LEU A 139 -9.15 6.79 -11.37
N TRP A 140 -7.98 6.87 -12.00
CA TRP A 140 -7.85 6.78 -13.46
C TRP A 140 -8.34 5.42 -13.98
N PHE A 141 -7.95 4.33 -13.32
CA PHE A 141 -8.44 2.99 -13.63
C PHE A 141 -9.97 2.91 -13.54
N LEU A 142 -10.57 3.40 -12.44
CA LEU A 142 -12.02 3.42 -12.28
C LEU A 142 -12.71 4.31 -13.32
N SER A 143 -12.12 5.46 -13.66
CA SER A 143 -12.61 6.35 -14.72
C SER A 143 -12.66 5.65 -16.07
N VAL A 144 -11.59 4.95 -16.45
CA VAL A 144 -11.51 4.16 -17.68
C VAL A 144 -12.50 3.00 -17.64
N ALA A 145 -12.49 2.18 -16.59
CA ALA A 145 -13.39 1.03 -16.44
C ALA A 145 -14.87 1.46 -16.44
N SER A 146 -15.18 2.65 -15.93
CA SER A 146 -16.53 3.20 -15.88
C SER A 146 -17.13 3.56 -17.24
N ILE A 147 -16.32 3.58 -18.31
CA ILE A 147 -16.80 3.70 -19.70
C ILE A 147 -17.66 2.47 -20.05
N TRP A 148 -17.22 1.27 -19.67
CA TRP A 148 -17.97 0.02 -19.90
C TRP A 148 -18.96 -0.29 -18.79
N LYS A 149 -18.59 -0.03 -17.53
CA LYS A 149 -19.43 -0.31 -16.35
C LYS A 149 -19.56 0.94 -15.48
N PRO A 150 -20.52 1.84 -15.77
CA PRO A 150 -20.69 3.11 -15.05
C PRO A 150 -20.83 2.99 -13.53
N GLU A 151 -21.27 1.84 -13.05
CA GLU A 151 -21.39 1.50 -11.63
C GLU A 151 -20.06 1.55 -10.87
N LEU A 152 -18.94 1.30 -11.55
CA LEU A 152 -17.61 1.26 -10.93
C LEU A 152 -17.06 2.64 -10.51
N PHE A 153 -17.63 3.74 -11.01
CA PHE A 153 -17.15 5.08 -10.65
C PHE A 153 -17.49 5.39 -9.17
N PRO A 154 -16.58 5.96 -8.37
CA PRO A 154 -16.69 6.03 -6.90
C PRO A 154 -17.76 7.02 -6.38
N VAL A 155 -18.54 7.64 -7.25
CA VAL A 155 -19.62 8.56 -6.89
C VAL A 155 -20.96 7.85 -6.92
N GLU A 156 -21.65 7.80 -5.78
CA GLU A 156 -22.99 7.24 -5.65
C GLU A 156 -24.06 8.20 -6.18
N LYS A 157 -24.87 7.74 -7.14
CA LYS A 157 -26.06 8.40 -7.70
C LYS A 157 -27.05 7.35 -8.18
N GLU A 158 -28.35 7.65 -8.07
CA GLU A 158 -29.42 6.76 -8.52
C GLU A 158 -29.28 6.32 -9.99
N ASN A 159 -28.85 7.24 -10.87
CA ASN A 159 -28.63 6.94 -12.27
C ASN A 159 -27.29 7.51 -12.76
N LYS A 160 -26.20 6.76 -12.51
CA LYS A 160 -24.84 7.14 -12.93
C LYS A 160 -24.73 7.38 -14.44
N LYS A 161 -25.49 6.64 -15.26
CA LYS A 161 -25.50 6.76 -16.74
C LYS A 161 -26.07 8.09 -17.25
N LYS A 162 -26.95 8.74 -16.49
CA LYS A 162 -27.58 10.01 -16.89
C LYS A 162 -27.06 11.22 -16.13
N SER A 163 -26.27 11.00 -15.07
CA SER A 163 -25.78 12.08 -14.22
C SER A 163 -24.70 12.90 -14.92
N LYS A 164 -25.00 14.16 -15.22
CA LYS A 164 -24.04 15.14 -15.79
C LYS A 164 -22.83 15.33 -14.89
N GLU A 165 -23.04 15.30 -13.57
CA GLU A 165 -21.98 15.42 -12.56
C GLU A 165 -20.96 14.28 -12.66
N VAL A 166 -21.44 13.03 -12.73
CA VAL A 166 -20.57 11.85 -12.85
C VAL A 166 -19.79 11.90 -14.17
N HIS A 167 -20.42 12.35 -15.25
CA HIS A 167 -19.73 12.55 -16.53
C HIS A 167 -18.66 13.63 -16.44
N ALA A 168 -18.97 14.76 -15.80
CA ALA A 168 -18.00 15.86 -15.60
C ALA A 168 -16.80 15.40 -14.77
N LEU A 169 -17.04 14.70 -13.65
CA LEU A 169 -15.97 14.16 -12.80
C LEU A 169 -15.11 13.11 -13.51
N ARG A 170 -15.74 12.24 -14.33
CA ARG A 170 -15.01 11.28 -15.16
C ARG A 170 -14.13 11.99 -16.18
N VAL A 171 -14.68 12.99 -16.88
CA VAL A 171 -13.92 13.79 -17.86
C VAL A 171 -12.78 14.53 -17.16
N ALA A 172 -13.01 15.12 -15.99
CA ALA A 172 -11.97 15.76 -15.19
C ALA A 172 -10.87 14.75 -14.78
N SER A 173 -11.23 13.56 -14.32
CA SER A 173 -10.25 12.52 -14.00
C SER A 173 -9.45 12.04 -15.21
N LEU A 174 -10.07 11.89 -16.39
CA LEU A 174 -9.35 11.53 -17.61
C LEU A 174 -8.50 12.69 -18.14
N ALA A 175 -8.96 13.93 -17.97
CA ALA A 175 -8.20 15.12 -18.31
C ALA A 175 -6.99 15.29 -17.38
N SER A 176 -7.08 14.91 -16.10
CA SER A 176 -5.92 14.89 -15.20
C SER A 176 -4.89 13.83 -15.62
N LEU A 177 -5.33 12.65 -16.06
CA LEU A 177 -4.43 11.66 -16.67
C LEU A 177 -3.74 12.21 -17.93
N GLY A 178 -4.50 12.85 -18.82
CA GLY A 178 -3.94 13.47 -20.03
C GLY A 178 -2.92 14.58 -19.73
N PHE A 179 -3.21 15.41 -18.71
CA PHE A 179 -2.29 16.46 -18.26
C PHE A 179 -1.04 15.85 -17.60
N PHE A 180 -1.19 14.82 -16.78
CA PHE A 180 -0.05 14.09 -16.23
C PHE A 180 0.88 13.57 -17.33
N ILE A 181 0.34 12.89 -18.36
CA ILE A 181 1.13 12.40 -19.50
C ILE A 181 1.83 13.57 -20.22
N ALA A 182 1.14 14.69 -20.42
CA ALA A 182 1.73 15.87 -21.03
C ALA A 182 2.89 16.45 -20.19
N LEU A 183 2.76 16.50 -18.86
CA LEU A 183 3.85 16.92 -17.96
C LEU A 183 5.03 15.96 -18.01
N VAL A 184 4.80 14.64 -18.03
CA VAL A 184 5.86 13.64 -18.24
C VAL A 184 6.59 13.91 -19.56
N CYS A 185 5.85 14.12 -20.66
CA CYS A 185 6.48 14.45 -21.94
C CYS A 185 7.28 15.76 -21.88
N VAL A 186 6.77 16.79 -21.21
CA VAL A 186 7.45 18.08 -21.06
C VAL A 186 8.74 17.95 -20.23
N MET A 187 8.75 17.10 -19.20
CA MET A 187 9.91 16.92 -18.32
C MET A 187 10.99 16.03 -18.93
N PHE A 188 10.62 14.98 -19.67
CA PHE A 188 11.57 13.98 -20.17
C PHE A 188 11.92 14.12 -21.65
N VAL A 189 11.14 14.84 -22.46
CA VAL A 189 11.49 15.08 -23.86
C VAL A 189 12.31 16.37 -23.95
N PRO A 190 13.60 16.29 -24.31
CA PRO A 190 14.44 17.47 -24.42
C PRO A 190 13.85 18.45 -25.44
N SER A 191 13.75 19.72 -25.06
CA SER A 191 13.17 20.78 -25.87
C SER A 191 13.98 22.05 -25.71
N GLU A 192 14.43 22.65 -26.82
CA GLU A 192 15.18 23.92 -26.79
C GLU A 192 14.34 25.10 -26.27
N LYS A 193 13.01 24.94 -26.21
CA LYS A 193 12.08 26.00 -25.81
C LYS A 193 11.77 26.02 -24.31
N ILE A 194 11.98 24.90 -23.62
CA ILE A 194 11.66 24.75 -22.21
C ILE A 194 12.98 24.60 -21.48
N LYS A 195 13.28 25.55 -20.59
CA LYS A 195 14.49 25.50 -19.76
C LYS A 195 14.08 25.23 -18.32
N PHE A 196 14.68 24.23 -17.72
CA PHE A 196 14.56 23.99 -16.27
C PHE A 196 15.56 24.86 -15.52
N ALA A 197 15.27 25.13 -14.25
CA ALA A 197 16.29 25.64 -13.36
C ALA A 197 17.43 24.62 -13.29
N GLN A 198 18.68 25.07 -13.47
CA GLN A 198 19.90 24.26 -13.37
C GLN A 198 20.00 23.11 -14.42
N GLU A 199 20.05 23.46 -15.71
CA GLU A 199 20.07 22.52 -16.85
C GLU A 199 21.19 21.47 -16.77
N ASP A 200 22.37 21.80 -16.24
CA ASP A 200 23.50 20.87 -16.18
C ASP A 200 23.30 19.70 -15.21
N CYS A 201 22.54 19.88 -14.13
CA CYS A 201 22.20 18.77 -13.23
C CYS A 201 21.11 17.85 -13.74
N THR A 202 20.43 18.25 -14.80
CA THR A 202 19.42 17.43 -15.47
C THR A 202 20.04 16.19 -16.09
N LYS A 203 21.32 16.26 -16.53
CA LYS A 203 21.99 15.16 -17.27
C LYS A 203 22.50 14.01 -16.41
N GLU A 204 22.89 14.27 -15.15
CA GLU A 204 23.42 13.23 -14.25
C GLU A 204 22.36 12.74 -13.25
N PHE A 205 21.62 13.66 -12.61
CA PHE A 205 20.62 13.31 -11.61
C PHE A 205 19.27 12.89 -12.22
N GLY A 206 18.82 13.58 -13.28
CA GLY A 206 17.49 13.36 -13.86
C GLY A 206 17.24 11.93 -14.37
N THR A 207 18.28 11.26 -14.86
CA THR A 207 18.23 9.86 -15.29
C THR A 207 18.10 8.86 -14.14
N SER A 208 18.67 9.18 -12.97
CA SER A 208 18.61 8.33 -11.78
C SER A 208 17.22 8.38 -11.12
N VAL A 209 16.66 9.59 -10.97
CA VAL A 209 15.38 9.81 -10.27
C VAL A 209 14.16 9.37 -11.08
N TRP A 210 14.29 9.19 -12.42
CA TRP A 210 13.18 8.70 -13.27
C TRP A 210 12.58 7.38 -12.77
N PHE A 211 13.40 6.51 -12.17
CA PHE A 211 12.95 5.20 -11.68
C PHE A 211 11.85 5.32 -10.61
N ASN A 212 11.85 6.43 -9.85
CA ASN A 212 10.84 6.72 -8.82
C ASN A 212 9.45 6.97 -9.41
N ILE A 213 9.34 7.43 -10.66
CA ILE A 213 8.05 7.54 -11.36
C ILE A 213 7.44 6.15 -11.59
N VAL A 214 8.30 5.14 -11.77
CA VAL A 214 7.89 3.77 -12.03
C VAL A 214 7.84 2.92 -10.75
N TRP A 215 7.57 3.55 -9.60
CA TRP A 215 7.42 2.88 -8.29
C TRP A 215 6.39 1.72 -8.29
N VAL A 216 5.46 1.72 -9.23
CA VAL A 216 4.47 0.64 -9.41
C VAL A 216 5.10 -0.64 -10.01
N LEU A 217 6.21 -0.53 -10.73
CA LEU A 217 6.81 -1.65 -11.46
C LEU A 217 7.20 -2.82 -10.55
N PRO A 218 7.87 -2.62 -9.40
CA PRO A 218 8.12 -3.68 -8.43
C PRO A 218 6.85 -4.44 -8.00
N ILE A 219 5.77 -3.72 -7.68
CA ILE A 219 4.47 -4.32 -7.34
C ILE A 219 3.93 -5.13 -8.51
N ALA A 220 3.99 -4.57 -9.73
CA ALA A 220 3.45 -5.21 -10.92
C ALA A 220 4.21 -6.49 -11.26
N VAL A 221 5.54 -6.47 -11.22
CA VAL A 221 6.40 -7.65 -11.46
C VAL A 221 6.13 -8.74 -10.43
N GLN A 222 6.04 -8.40 -9.14
CA GLN A 222 5.73 -9.40 -8.11
C GLN A 222 4.31 -9.92 -8.19
N SER A 223 3.34 -9.08 -8.55
CA SER A 223 1.96 -9.51 -8.77
C SER A 223 1.89 -10.49 -9.94
N LEU A 224 2.62 -10.25 -11.03
CA LEU A 224 2.74 -11.19 -12.14
C LEU A 224 3.41 -12.50 -11.72
N GLY A 225 4.48 -12.42 -10.92
CA GLY A 225 5.14 -13.60 -10.33
C GLY A 225 4.18 -14.43 -9.47
N ASN A 226 3.38 -13.78 -8.62
CA ASN A 226 2.34 -14.43 -7.81
C ASN A 226 1.28 -15.12 -8.66
N VAL A 227 0.79 -14.44 -9.69
CA VAL A 227 -0.16 -15.00 -10.65
C VAL A 227 0.43 -16.22 -11.35
N PHE A 228 1.70 -16.13 -11.78
CA PHE A 228 2.42 -17.25 -12.38
C PHE A 228 2.55 -18.44 -11.42
N PHE A 229 2.98 -18.23 -10.17
CA PHE A 229 3.06 -19.29 -9.16
C PHE A 229 1.72 -19.96 -8.91
N PHE A 230 0.65 -19.18 -8.80
CA PHE A 230 -0.70 -19.69 -8.60
C PHE A 230 -1.14 -20.59 -9.77
N PHE A 231 -0.94 -20.13 -11.01
CA PHE A 231 -1.31 -20.90 -12.20
C PHE A 231 -0.42 -22.13 -12.40
N LEU A 232 0.87 -22.05 -12.08
CA LEU A 232 1.77 -23.20 -12.09
C LEU A 232 1.30 -24.26 -11.09
N ALA A 233 0.99 -23.87 -9.85
CA ALA A 233 0.48 -24.79 -8.84
C ALA A 233 -0.85 -25.42 -9.26
N MET A 234 -1.77 -24.61 -9.81
CA MET A 234 -3.05 -25.08 -10.34
C MET A 234 -2.84 -26.09 -11.47
N PHE A 235 -1.93 -25.81 -12.41
CA PHE A 235 -1.60 -26.68 -13.53
C PHE A 235 -1.02 -28.01 -13.04
N LEU A 236 -0.06 -27.99 -12.10
CA LEU A 236 0.52 -29.20 -11.51
C LEU A 236 -0.53 -30.05 -10.78
N CYS A 237 -1.41 -29.42 -9.99
CA CYS A 237 -2.53 -30.11 -9.36
C CYS A 237 -3.49 -30.72 -10.41
N TRP A 238 -3.77 -29.99 -11.47
CA TRP A 238 -4.64 -30.44 -12.55
C TRP A 238 -4.04 -31.61 -13.36
N LEU A 239 -2.74 -31.57 -13.66
CA LEU A 239 -2.05 -32.71 -14.28
C LEU A 239 -2.13 -33.95 -13.40
N TRP A 240 -2.01 -33.78 -12.08
CA TRP A 240 -2.11 -34.90 -11.14
C TRP A 240 -3.51 -35.50 -11.09
N THR A 241 -4.55 -34.66 -11.01
CA THR A 241 -5.96 -35.11 -11.00
C THR A 241 -6.40 -35.80 -12.30
N ARG A 242 -5.71 -35.58 -13.42
CA ARG A 242 -5.97 -36.24 -14.70
C ARG A 242 -5.50 -37.69 -14.79
N ARG A 243 -4.71 -38.17 -13.82
CA ARG A 243 -4.25 -39.57 -13.82
C ARG A 243 -5.44 -40.52 -13.74
N SER A 244 -5.40 -41.60 -14.51
CA SER A 244 -6.46 -42.63 -14.48
C SER A 244 -6.66 -43.29 -13.12
N SER A 245 -5.61 -43.33 -12.30
CA SER A 245 -5.62 -43.87 -10.94
C SER A 245 -6.08 -42.87 -9.87
N TYR A 246 -6.48 -41.65 -10.27
CA TYR A 246 -6.84 -40.60 -9.32
C TYR A 246 -8.22 -40.86 -8.72
N GLU A 247 -8.28 -40.96 -7.40
CA GLU A 247 -9.54 -41.01 -6.67
C GLU A 247 -9.83 -39.63 -6.06
N ILE A 248 -11.10 -39.20 -6.11
CA ILE A 248 -11.53 -37.93 -5.51
C ILE A 248 -11.51 -38.11 -3.98
N PRO A 249 -10.92 -37.17 -3.20
CA PRO A 249 -10.94 -37.24 -1.75
C PRO A 249 -12.37 -37.24 -1.20
N PRO A 250 -12.64 -37.97 -0.11
CA PRO A 250 -13.95 -37.90 0.53
C PRO A 250 -14.21 -36.46 1.03
N PRO A 251 -15.47 -36.00 1.02
CA PRO A 251 -15.81 -34.65 1.47
C PRO A 251 -15.42 -34.48 2.93
N SER A 252 -14.51 -33.54 3.20
CA SER A 252 -14.03 -33.24 4.53
C SER A 252 -14.94 -32.24 5.23
N LYS A 253 -14.97 -32.25 6.58
CA LYS A 253 -15.66 -31.21 7.37
C LYS A 253 -15.18 -29.79 7.02
N LEU A 254 -13.95 -29.65 6.52
CA LEU A 254 -13.38 -28.39 6.06
C LEU A 254 -14.11 -27.78 4.87
N THR A 255 -14.75 -28.60 4.03
CA THR A 255 -15.48 -28.15 2.83
C THR A 255 -16.98 -27.91 3.06
N LYS A 256 -17.51 -28.31 4.22
CA LYS A 256 -18.94 -28.12 4.56
C LYS A 256 -19.15 -26.73 5.16
N SER A 257 -20.11 -25.96 4.63
CA SER A 257 -20.57 -24.72 5.29
C SER A 257 -21.14 -25.06 6.68
N ASP A 258 -20.98 -24.17 7.66
CA ASP A 258 -21.69 -24.35 8.93
C ASP A 258 -23.20 -24.23 8.66
N ASP A 259 -23.90 -25.36 8.82
CA ASP A 259 -25.23 -25.66 8.28
C ASP A 259 -26.41 -24.92 8.94
N ILE A 260 -26.28 -23.64 9.33
CA ILE A 260 -27.34 -22.93 10.09
C ILE A 260 -27.91 -21.67 9.41
N GLU A 261 -27.23 -20.96 8.49
CA GLU A 261 -27.77 -19.69 7.95
C GLU A 261 -27.89 -19.54 6.42
N GLU A 262 -27.28 -20.38 5.59
CA GLU A 262 -27.26 -20.16 4.12
C GLU A 262 -28.09 -21.18 3.31
N LYS A 263 -29.29 -21.54 3.78
CA LYS A 263 -30.26 -22.31 2.97
C LYS A 263 -31.04 -21.47 1.94
N ILE A 264 -30.72 -20.19 1.78
CA ILE A 264 -31.55 -19.24 1.04
C ILE A 264 -30.66 -18.55 -0.02
N TYR A 265 -30.54 -19.18 -1.20
CA TYR A 265 -30.19 -18.61 -2.53
C TYR A 265 -28.79 -18.70 -3.19
N THR A 266 -27.76 -19.42 -2.71
CA THR A 266 -26.54 -19.62 -3.53
C THR A 266 -26.17 -21.09 -3.75
N ARG A 267 -25.84 -21.43 -5.01
CA ARG A 267 -25.73 -22.79 -5.54
C ARG A 267 -24.38 -23.46 -5.28
N THR A 268 -23.48 -22.88 -4.49
CA THR A 268 -22.18 -23.51 -4.15
C THR A 268 -21.73 -23.18 -2.73
N HIS A 269 -21.79 -24.18 -1.86
CA HIS A 269 -21.14 -24.23 -0.55
C HIS A 269 -19.63 -24.00 -0.71
N ARG A 270 -19.08 -22.84 -0.32
CA ARG A 270 -17.63 -22.64 -0.35
C ARG A 270 -17.15 -21.88 0.88
N VAL A 271 -16.13 -22.42 1.52
CA VAL A 271 -15.54 -21.89 2.74
C VAL A 271 -14.53 -20.82 2.37
N ASP A 272 -14.68 -19.62 2.93
CA ASP A 272 -13.76 -18.50 2.72
C ASP A 272 -12.36 -18.80 3.26
N LEU A 273 -11.36 -18.05 2.77
CA LEU A 273 -9.95 -18.25 3.09
C LEU A 273 -9.66 -18.21 4.59
N ILE A 274 -10.30 -17.31 5.33
CA ILE A 274 -10.07 -17.12 6.77
C ILE A 274 -10.69 -18.28 7.55
N THR A 275 -11.95 -18.62 7.27
CA THR A 275 -12.63 -19.76 7.91
C THR A 275 -11.90 -21.07 7.62
N TRP A 276 -11.40 -21.26 6.40
CA TRP A 276 -10.59 -22.42 6.04
C TRP A 276 -9.30 -22.49 6.87
N THR A 277 -8.60 -21.38 7.01
CA THR A 277 -7.36 -21.27 7.81
C THR A 277 -7.63 -21.64 9.27
N GLU A 278 -8.68 -21.07 9.87
CA GLU A 278 -9.09 -21.34 11.26
C GLU A 278 -9.39 -22.83 11.49
N ARG A 279 -10.10 -23.45 10.53
CA ARG A 279 -10.49 -24.86 10.60
C ARG A 279 -9.30 -25.80 10.46
N ILE A 280 -8.35 -25.55 9.56
CA ILE A 280 -7.14 -26.38 9.44
C ILE A 280 -6.33 -26.35 10.72
N LEU A 281 -6.07 -25.14 11.24
CA LEU A 281 -5.31 -24.95 12.47
C LEU A 281 -5.98 -25.71 13.63
N SER A 282 -7.30 -25.57 13.77
CA SER A 282 -8.05 -26.22 14.85
C SER A 282 -8.14 -27.74 14.71
N ASP A 283 -8.15 -28.28 13.48
CA ASP A 283 -8.22 -29.72 13.22
C ASP A 283 -6.87 -30.43 13.40
N GLN A 284 -5.75 -29.78 13.03
CA GLN A 284 -4.42 -30.36 13.20
C GLN A 284 -3.83 -30.17 14.59
N LEU A 285 -4.10 -29.04 15.23
CA LEU A 285 -3.49 -28.65 16.49
C LEU A 285 -4.56 -28.40 17.56
N PRO A 286 -5.46 -29.38 17.85
CA PRO A 286 -6.66 -29.15 18.66
C PRO A 286 -6.37 -28.72 20.10
N ASP A 287 -5.29 -29.22 20.70
CA ASP A 287 -4.90 -28.89 22.08
C ASP A 287 -4.19 -27.52 22.17
N PHE A 288 -3.48 -27.14 21.12
CA PHE A 288 -2.69 -25.90 21.06
C PHE A 288 -3.55 -24.70 20.62
N MET A 289 -4.44 -24.91 19.65
CA MET A 289 -5.24 -23.86 19.01
C MET A 289 -6.49 -23.46 19.80
N SER A 290 -6.56 -22.19 20.15
CA SER A 290 -7.80 -21.51 20.53
C SER A 290 -8.42 -20.78 19.33
N PRO A 291 -9.74 -20.56 19.32
CA PRO A 291 -10.38 -19.69 18.32
C PRO A 291 -9.74 -18.30 18.22
N THR A 292 -9.30 -17.72 19.34
CA THR A 292 -8.56 -16.45 19.30
C THR A 292 -7.19 -16.61 18.64
N LEU A 293 -6.39 -17.61 19.00
CA LEU A 293 -5.06 -17.79 18.41
C LEU A 293 -5.13 -18.05 16.90
N ALA A 294 -6.11 -18.85 16.45
CA ALA A 294 -6.33 -19.09 15.04
C ALA A 294 -6.67 -17.80 14.27
N ARG A 295 -7.49 -16.91 14.85
CA ARG A 295 -7.77 -15.57 14.30
C ARG A 295 -6.52 -14.70 14.28
N CYS A 296 -5.74 -14.68 15.36
CA CYS A 296 -4.48 -13.92 15.42
C CYS A 296 -3.50 -14.38 14.35
N ILE A 297 -3.35 -15.69 14.13
CA ILE A 297 -2.54 -16.23 13.03
C ILE A 297 -3.10 -15.77 11.68
N ALA A 298 -4.41 -15.89 11.46
CA ALA A 298 -5.04 -15.43 10.21
C ALA A 298 -4.88 -13.92 10.00
N THR A 299 -4.92 -13.10 11.06
CA THR A 299 -4.65 -11.65 11.01
C THR A 299 -3.20 -11.38 10.60
N VAL A 300 -2.24 -12.11 11.18
CA VAL A 300 -0.82 -11.98 10.84
C VAL A 300 -0.54 -12.40 9.40
N LEU A 301 -1.18 -13.47 8.92
CA LEU A 301 -1.08 -13.89 7.52
C LEU A 301 -1.63 -12.84 6.53
N GLN A 302 -2.59 -12.00 6.95
CA GLN A 302 -3.06 -10.90 6.10
C GLN A 302 -2.02 -9.78 5.96
N MET A 303 -1.01 -9.73 6.84
CA MET A 303 0.11 -8.77 6.78
C MET A 303 1.22 -9.19 5.81
N LEU A 304 1.18 -10.42 5.26
CA LEU A 304 2.17 -10.94 4.28
C LEU A 304 2.35 -10.09 3.02
N VAL A 305 1.41 -9.19 2.74
CA VAL A 305 1.49 -8.28 1.60
C VAL A 305 2.28 -7.01 1.91
N LEU A 306 2.59 -6.75 3.18
CA LEU A 306 3.39 -5.60 3.57
C LEU A 306 4.87 -5.85 3.25
N PRO A 307 5.63 -4.80 2.90
CA PRO A 307 7.05 -4.91 2.68
C PRO A 307 7.76 -5.15 4.00
N SER A 308 8.44 -6.30 4.11
CA SER A 308 8.84 -6.87 5.39
C SER A 308 10.36 -6.94 5.62
N LEU A 309 11.12 -6.68 4.56
CA LEU A 309 12.55 -6.56 4.59
C LEU A 309 12.83 -5.07 4.82
N ASN A 310 13.30 -4.70 6.00
CA ASN A 310 13.99 -3.43 6.22
C ASN A 310 15.20 -3.79 7.08
N THR A 311 16.35 -3.23 6.80
CA THR A 311 17.63 -3.53 7.48
C THR A 311 17.62 -3.12 8.95
N ILE A 312 16.78 -2.15 9.32
CA ILE A 312 16.62 -1.71 10.72
C ILE A 312 15.55 -2.56 11.41
N ALA A 313 16.03 -3.53 12.16
CA ALA A 313 15.20 -4.39 12.98
C ALA A 313 14.89 -3.74 14.35
N PRO A 314 13.69 -3.97 14.92
CA PRO A 314 12.55 -4.71 14.38
C PRO A 314 11.63 -3.81 13.54
N THR A 315 11.20 -4.29 12.37
CA THR A 315 10.18 -3.60 11.58
C THR A 315 8.84 -3.50 12.33
N LEU A 316 8.07 -2.44 12.08
CA LEU A 316 6.75 -2.24 12.71
C LEU A 316 5.81 -3.43 12.47
N GLU A 317 5.83 -4.01 11.26
CA GLU A 317 5.09 -5.23 10.93
C GLU A 317 5.45 -6.38 11.89
N ASN A 318 6.73 -6.63 12.10
CA ASN A 318 7.22 -7.69 12.99
C ASN A 318 6.81 -7.42 14.45
N MET A 319 6.92 -6.18 14.93
CA MET A 319 6.47 -5.81 16.28
C MET A 319 4.96 -6.05 16.45
N VAL A 320 4.16 -5.57 15.50
CA VAL A 320 2.69 -5.71 15.53
C VAL A 320 2.29 -7.19 15.43
N ALA A 321 2.92 -7.96 14.54
CA ALA A 321 2.68 -9.39 14.40
C ALA A 321 3.01 -10.14 15.70
N PHE A 322 4.15 -9.83 16.33
CA PHE A 322 4.51 -10.41 17.63
C PHE A 322 3.45 -10.11 18.71
N VAL A 323 3.03 -8.85 18.84
CA VAL A 323 2.00 -8.43 19.82
C VAL A 323 0.68 -9.17 19.57
N ILE A 324 0.24 -9.30 18.31
CA ILE A 324 -0.98 -10.01 17.94
C ILE A 324 -0.88 -11.51 18.29
N LEU A 325 0.25 -12.15 17.99
CA LEU A 325 0.47 -13.57 18.30
C LEU A 325 0.57 -13.81 19.80
N ALA A 326 1.27 -12.95 20.55
CA ALA A 326 1.39 -13.02 22.00
C ALA A 326 0.01 -12.91 22.65
N PHE A 327 -0.81 -11.95 22.22
CA PHE A 327 -2.19 -11.82 22.64
C PHE A 327 -3.01 -13.09 22.34
N GLY A 328 -2.91 -13.62 21.12
CA GLY A 328 -3.59 -14.85 20.73
C GLY A 328 -3.20 -16.06 21.59
N CYS A 329 -1.92 -16.18 21.94
CA CYS A 329 -1.40 -17.26 22.77
C CYS A 329 -1.92 -17.21 24.20
N PHE A 330 -2.17 -16.04 24.78
CA PHE A 330 -2.46 -15.95 26.22
C PHE A 330 -3.87 -15.47 26.56
N LYS A 331 -4.65 -14.96 25.60
CA LYS A 331 -6.03 -14.50 25.87
C LYS A 331 -6.95 -15.61 26.37
N GLU A 332 -6.90 -16.79 25.76
CA GLU A 332 -7.75 -17.92 26.11
C GLU A 332 -6.96 -19.02 26.81
N GLY A 333 -7.54 -19.58 27.88
CA GLY A 333 -6.96 -20.70 28.61
C GLY A 333 -6.89 -22.00 27.78
N ALA A 334 -6.25 -23.02 28.35
CA ALA A 334 -6.28 -24.36 27.78
C ALA A 334 -7.73 -24.88 27.72
N ARG A 335 -8.06 -25.62 26.66
CA ARG A 335 -9.41 -26.21 26.51
C ARG A 335 -9.68 -27.22 27.64
N PRO A 336 -10.94 -27.38 28.07
CA PRO A 336 -11.31 -28.43 29.02
C PRO A 336 -10.85 -29.80 28.52
N GLY A 337 -10.06 -30.51 29.31
CA GLY A 337 -9.51 -31.84 28.97
C GLY A 337 -8.08 -31.84 28.42
N ALA A 338 -7.55 -30.69 27.99
CA ALA A 338 -6.14 -30.57 27.62
C ALA A 338 -5.25 -30.32 28.85
N SER A 339 -4.01 -30.81 28.83
CA SER A 339 -3.04 -30.53 29.90
C SER A 339 -2.57 -29.07 29.82
N PRO A 340 -2.87 -28.21 30.80
CA PRO A 340 -2.52 -26.79 30.73
C PRO A 340 -1.02 -26.57 30.55
N ALA A 341 -0.19 -27.34 31.27
CA ALA A 341 1.26 -27.27 31.18
C ALA A 341 1.76 -27.52 29.74
N LYS A 342 1.27 -28.58 29.08
CA LYS A 342 1.66 -28.87 27.69
C LYS A 342 1.27 -27.74 26.74
N VAL A 343 0.05 -27.21 26.88
CA VAL A 343 -0.47 -26.14 26.02
C VAL A 343 0.34 -24.86 26.18
N TYR A 344 0.60 -24.42 27.41
CA TYR A 344 1.38 -23.22 27.66
C TYR A 344 2.85 -23.39 27.26
N THR A 345 3.45 -24.56 27.48
CA THR A 345 4.82 -24.83 26.99
C THR A 345 4.90 -24.71 25.46
N LEU A 346 3.94 -25.29 24.73
CA LEU A 346 3.91 -25.16 23.26
C LEU A 346 3.74 -23.71 22.80
N ARG A 347 2.89 -22.93 23.48
CA ARG A 347 2.68 -21.50 23.18
C ARG A 347 3.90 -20.65 23.47
N VAL A 348 4.60 -20.91 24.57
CA VAL A 348 5.87 -20.26 24.88
C VAL A 348 6.94 -20.63 23.84
N LEU A 349 7.05 -21.91 23.46
CA LEU A 349 8.00 -22.34 22.42
C LEU A 349 7.71 -21.68 21.06
N PHE A 350 6.43 -21.58 20.68
CA PHE A 350 6.03 -20.88 19.46
C PHE A 350 6.44 -19.40 19.50
N LEU A 351 6.20 -18.70 20.62
CA LEU A 351 6.62 -17.30 20.75
C LEU A 351 8.14 -17.15 20.81
N LEU A 352 8.87 -18.08 21.44
CA LEU A 352 10.33 -18.07 21.43
C LEU A 352 10.89 -18.22 20.02
N LEU A 353 10.26 -19.03 19.15
CA LEU A 353 10.62 -19.12 17.74
C LEU A 353 10.41 -17.78 17.01
N VAL A 354 9.28 -17.11 17.28
CA VAL A 354 8.98 -15.79 16.70
C VAL A 354 9.99 -14.74 17.18
N VAL A 355 10.32 -14.72 18.47
CA VAL A 355 11.35 -13.81 19.03
C VAL A 355 12.72 -14.13 18.44
N ALA A 356 13.09 -15.39 18.34
CA ALA A 356 14.36 -15.80 17.74
C ALA A 356 14.46 -15.36 16.27
N THR A 357 13.35 -15.36 15.54
CA THR A 357 13.29 -14.82 14.16
C THR A 357 13.50 -13.31 14.16
N GLY A 358 12.82 -12.58 15.06
CA GLY A 358 13.01 -11.14 15.20
C GLY A 358 14.45 -10.78 15.57
N VAL A 359 15.09 -11.55 16.46
CA VAL A 359 16.51 -11.39 16.81
C VAL A 359 17.42 -11.77 15.64
N ALA A 360 17.13 -12.83 14.89
CA ALA A 360 17.90 -13.17 13.70
C ALA A 360 17.86 -12.05 12.65
N HIS A 361 16.73 -11.34 12.55
CA HIS A 361 16.58 -10.18 11.67
C HIS A 361 17.52 -9.03 12.03
N TRP A 362 17.91 -8.89 13.30
CA TRP A 362 18.92 -7.91 13.70
C TRP A 362 20.33 -8.24 13.19
N PHE A 363 20.64 -9.53 13.01
CA PHE A 363 21.99 -9.98 12.64
C PHE A 363 22.12 -10.33 11.15
N ILE A 364 21.01 -10.57 10.47
CA ILE A 364 20.97 -11.05 9.09
C ILE A 364 19.87 -10.26 8.37
N SER A 365 20.30 -9.27 7.59
CA SER A 365 19.45 -8.35 6.82
C SER A 365 18.49 -9.07 5.86
N VAL A 366 18.84 -10.29 5.43
CA VAL A 366 18.03 -11.13 4.53
C VAL A 366 17.42 -12.30 5.29
N THR A 367 16.53 -12.01 6.24
CA THR A 367 15.75 -13.03 6.95
C THR A 367 14.26 -12.88 6.67
N PRO A 368 13.51 -14.00 6.60
CA PRO A 368 12.05 -13.95 6.46
C PRO A 368 11.39 -13.19 7.61
N SER A 369 10.29 -12.50 7.34
CA SER A 369 9.56 -11.77 8.36
C SER A 369 8.79 -12.71 9.30
N ILE A 370 8.26 -12.17 10.40
CA ILE A 370 7.41 -12.95 11.31
C ILE A 370 6.20 -13.51 10.56
N PRO A 371 5.46 -12.75 9.72
CA PRO A 371 4.43 -13.31 8.86
C PRO A 371 4.91 -14.45 7.95
N ASP A 372 6.09 -14.36 7.34
CA ASP A 372 6.64 -15.45 6.51
C ASP A 372 6.89 -16.72 7.32
N ILE A 373 7.47 -16.61 8.53
CA ILE A 373 7.67 -17.76 9.42
C ILE A 373 6.33 -18.35 9.87
N VAL A 374 5.34 -17.52 10.16
CA VAL A 374 3.98 -17.99 10.48
C VAL A 374 3.38 -18.73 9.29
N LEU A 375 3.57 -18.24 8.06
CA LEU A 375 3.15 -18.92 6.85
C LEU A 375 3.89 -20.24 6.64
N PHE A 376 5.19 -20.31 6.95
CA PHE A 376 5.95 -21.56 6.89
C PHE A 376 5.37 -22.61 7.85
N VAL A 377 5.16 -22.23 9.12
CA VAL A 377 4.55 -23.11 10.14
C VAL A 377 3.16 -23.55 9.69
N PHE A 378 2.37 -22.64 9.11
CA PHE A 378 1.07 -22.95 8.56
C PHE A 378 1.16 -23.90 7.36
N THR A 379 2.11 -23.70 6.45
CA THR A 379 2.38 -24.57 5.29
C THR A 379 2.72 -25.99 5.74
N CYS A 380 3.60 -26.13 6.73
CA CYS A 380 3.93 -27.41 7.35
C CYS A 380 2.69 -28.06 8.01
N THR A 381 1.85 -27.26 8.66
CA THR A 381 0.59 -27.73 9.27
C THR A 381 -0.39 -28.25 8.21
N VAL A 382 -0.55 -27.54 7.10
CA VAL A 382 -1.38 -27.96 5.96
C VAL A 382 -0.81 -29.21 5.29
N ALA A 383 0.52 -29.32 5.16
CA ALA A 383 1.19 -30.50 4.62
C ALA A 383 0.94 -31.74 5.50
N ALA A 384 1.07 -31.60 6.83
CA ALA A 384 0.73 -32.66 7.78
C ALA A 384 -0.77 -33.02 7.72
N TRP A 385 -1.64 -32.02 7.62
CA TRP A 385 -3.08 -32.22 7.41
C TRP A 385 -3.35 -33.06 6.16
N CYS A 386 -2.68 -32.75 5.06
CA CYS A 386 -2.82 -33.50 3.82
C CYS A 386 -2.38 -34.96 3.99
N GLY A 387 -1.28 -35.19 4.71
CA GLY A 387 -0.78 -36.53 5.02
C GLY A 387 -1.79 -37.39 5.79
N ARG A 388 -2.59 -36.78 6.67
CA ARG A 388 -3.63 -37.46 7.45
C ARG A 388 -4.92 -37.71 6.66
N ASN A 389 -5.33 -36.75 5.82
CA ASN A 389 -6.68 -36.75 5.24
C ASN A 389 -6.75 -37.27 3.79
N PHE A 390 -5.63 -37.31 3.06
CA PHE A 390 -5.59 -37.87 1.71
C PHE A 390 -5.05 -39.31 1.69
N THR A 391 -5.39 -40.05 0.64
CA THR A 391 -4.84 -41.39 0.35
C THR A 391 -3.70 -41.31 -0.69
N TYR A 392 -2.93 -42.39 -0.83
CA TYR A 392 -1.87 -42.50 -1.84
C TYR A 392 -2.40 -42.47 -3.28
N ARG A 393 -3.66 -42.85 -3.50
CA ARG A 393 -4.34 -42.76 -4.80
C ARG A 393 -4.79 -41.34 -5.14
N ASN A 394 -4.76 -40.44 -4.16
CA ASN A 394 -5.14 -39.04 -4.30
C ASN A 394 -3.86 -38.19 -4.24
N MET A 395 -3.82 -37.23 -3.32
CA MET A 395 -2.80 -36.18 -3.23
C MET A 395 -1.91 -36.27 -1.97
N LYS A 396 -1.93 -37.39 -1.24
CA LYS A 396 -1.26 -37.54 0.07
C LYS A 396 0.23 -37.14 0.07
N VAL A 397 0.96 -37.51 -0.98
CA VAL A 397 2.41 -37.25 -1.07
C VAL A 397 2.71 -35.99 -1.87
N VAL A 398 1.94 -35.74 -2.93
CA VAL A 398 2.22 -34.65 -3.88
C VAL A 398 1.98 -33.28 -3.30
N LEU A 399 0.85 -33.06 -2.62
CA LEU A 399 0.54 -31.74 -2.07
C LEU A 399 1.57 -31.29 -1.02
N PRO A 400 1.95 -32.12 -0.03
CA PRO A 400 3.03 -31.75 0.90
C PRO A 400 4.32 -31.32 0.21
N ILE A 401 4.81 -32.11 -0.75
CA ILE A 401 6.05 -31.79 -1.47
C ILE A 401 5.89 -30.50 -2.26
N LEU A 402 4.77 -30.36 -2.99
CA LEU A 402 4.46 -29.18 -3.78
C LEU A 402 4.45 -27.92 -2.90
N PHE A 403 3.79 -27.96 -1.75
CA PHE A 403 3.70 -26.82 -0.84
C PHE A 403 5.06 -26.39 -0.28
N ILE A 404 5.90 -27.33 0.14
CA ILE A 404 7.23 -27.01 0.65
C ILE A 404 8.13 -26.44 -0.46
N VAL A 405 8.09 -27.03 -1.66
CA VAL A 405 8.88 -26.55 -2.81
C VAL A 405 8.43 -25.16 -3.25
N LEU A 406 7.12 -24.92 -3.34
CA LEU A 406 6.58 -23.62 -3.72
C LEU A 406 6.90 -22.55 -2.66
N TYR A 407 6.76 -22.88 -1.37
CA TYR A 407 7.14 -21.96 -0.29
C TYR A 407 8.63 -21.59 -0.39
N ALA A 408 9.52 -22.58 -0.46
CA ALA A 408 10.96 -22.33 -0.59
C ALA A 408 11.28 -21.49 -1.84
N SER A 409 10.61 -21.78 -2.96
CA SER A 409 10.76 -21.02 -4.21
C SER A 409 10.27 -19.57 -4.05
N SER A 410 9.17 -19.33 -3.34
CA SER A 410 8.67 -17.98 -3.07
C SER A 410 9.61 -17.16 -2.21
N VAL A 411 10.27 -17.78 -1.22
CA VAL A 411 11.32 -17.12 -0.41
C VAL A 411 12.51 -16.76 -1.28
N VAL A 412 12.98 -17.68 -2.14
CA VAL A 412 14.08 -17.40 -3.07
C VAL A 412 13.71 -16.26 -4.03
N VAL A 413 12.47 -16.21 -4.51
CA VAL A 413 12.00 -15.10 -5.36
C VAL A 413 11.96 -13.78 -4.60
N ASN A 414 11.49 -13.76 -3.34
CA ASN A 414 11.54 -12.55 -2.51
C ASN A 414 12.98 -12.04 -2.35
N VAL A 415 13.92 -12.93 -2.04
CA VAL A 415 15.36 -12.58 -1.93
C VAL A 415 15.92 -12.10 -3.26
N PHE A 416 15.59 -12.76 -4.36
CA PHE A 416 16.03 -12.33 -5.70
C PHE A 416 15.46 -10.97 -6.09
N MET A 417 14.18 -10.72 -5.80
CA MET A 417 13.53 -9.44 -6.06
C MET A 417 14.11 -8.31 -5.21
N PHE A 418 14.58 -8.60 -4.00
CA PHE A 418 15.34 -7.64 -3.20
C PHE A 418 16.61 -7.18 -3.94
N PHE A 419 17.41 -8.13 -4.44
CA PHE A 419 18.63 -7.80 -5.20
C PHE A 419 18.34 -7.15 -6.57
N MET A 420 17.24 -7.53 -7.25
CA MET A 420 16.87 -6.96 -8.55
C MET A 420 16.14 -5.61 -8.46
N GLY A 421 15.46 -5.34 -7.34
CA GLY A 421 14.77 -4.07 -7.08
C GLY A 421 15.69 -2.96 -6.61
N SER A 422 16.99 -3.24 -6.55
CA SER A 422 18.05 -2.31 -6.19
C SER A 422 18.28 -1.25 -7.26
N PRO A 423 18.42 0.04 -6.90
CA PRO A 423 18.88 1.07 -7.83
C PRO A 423 20.19 0.65 -8.53
N ASP A 424 21.08 -0.03 -7.80
CA ASP A 424 22.35 -0.55 -8.31
C ASP A 424 22.16 -1.64 -9.38
N ALA A 425 21.06 -2.40 -9.33
CA ALA A 425 20.75 -3.41 -10.35
C ALA A 425 20.45 -2.79 -11.73
N PHE A 426 20.07 -1.51 -11.76
CA PHE A 426 19.80 -0.74 -12.98
C PHE A 426 20.85 0.35 -13.27
N ALA A 427 21.75 0.62 -12.33
CA ALA A 427 22.89 1.51 -12.53
C ALA A 427 23.95 0.84 -13.42
N THR A 428 23.75 0.90 -14.74
CA THR A 428 24.78 0.54 -15.71
C THR A 428 25.93 1.56 -15.67
N ASN A 429 26.92 1.33 -14.80
CA ASN A 429 28.30 1.84 -14.89
C ASN A 429 28.67 3.28 -14.43
N SER A 430 27.97 3.99 -13.53
CA SER A 430 28.41 5.39 -13.23
C SER A 430 28.33 5.95 -11.81
N SER A 431 28.04 5.17 -10.78
CA SER A 431 28.22 5.66 -9.41
C SER A 431 28.31 4.50 -8.44
N GLU A 432 29.52 3.99 -8.21
CA GLU A 432 29.80 3.54 -6.84
C GLU A 432 29.42 4.71 -5.93
N PRO A 433 28.67 4.50 -4.83
CA PRO A 433 28.47 5.55 -3.84
C PRO A 433 29.87 6.11 -3.54
N GLU A 434 30.07 7.40 -3.80
CA GLU A 434 31.36 8.05 -3.55
C GLU A 434 31.73 7.70 -2.10
N PRO A 435 32.88 7.08 -1.84
CA PRO A 435 33.25 6.69 -0.49
C PRO A 435 33.16 7.94 0.36
N LEU A 436 32.37 7.86 1.43
CA LEU A 436 32.23 8.95 2.39
C LEU A 436 33.64 9.43 2.77
N PRO A 437 33.84 10.74 2.90
CA PRO A 437 35.12 11.28 3.36
C PRO A 437 35.61 10.48 4.57
N GLU A 438 36.90 10.11 4.62
CA GLU A 438 37.43 9.28 5.72
C GLU A 438 37.14 9.91 7.10
N ASP A 439 36.99 11.24 7.14
CA ASP A 439 36.69 12.11 8.26
C ASP A 439 35.19 12.37 8.53
N ALA A 440 34.27 11.81 7.73
CA ALA A 440 32.83 11.91 8.03
C ALA A 440 32.53 11.30 9.41
N SER A 441 31.66 11.98 10.17
CA SER A 441 31.33 11.53 11.52
C SER A 441 30.67 10.15 11.48
N PRO A 442 30.73 9.35 12.58
CA PRO A 442 30.04 8.07 12.63
C PRO A 442 28.55 8.21 12.30
N ASP A 443 27.95 9.32 12.72
CA ASP A 443 26.53 9.63 12.49
C ASP A 443 26.27 9.92 11.00
N ASP A 444 27.13 10.68 10.32
CA ASP A 444 27.00 10.95 8.87
C ASP A 444 27.18 9.69 8.01
N LYS A 445 28.02 8.75 8.47
CA LYS A 445 28.23 7.47 7.80
C LYS A 445 27.03 6.54 8.00
N GLU A 446 26.48 6.51 9.21
CA GLU A 446 25.27 5.75 9.54
C GLU A 446 24.05 6.31 8.77
N GLU A 447 23.94 7.63 8.65
CA GLU A 447 22.89 8.31 7.89
C GLU A 447 23.02 8.06 6.38
N ALA A 448 24.22 8.16 5.81
CA ALA A 448 24.43 7.89 4.39
C ALA A 448 24.21 6.41 4.02
N GLU A 449 24.63 5.46 4.88
CA GLU A 449 24.27 4.05 4.72
C GLU A 449 22.76 3.85 4.83
N PHE A 450 22.09 4.54 5.75
CA PHE A 450 20.64 4.49 5.94
C PHE A 450 19.85 5.04 4.73
N VAL A 451 20.24 6.17 4.16
CA VAL A 451 19.61 6.75 2.95
C VAL A 451 19.81 5.83 1.75
N GLN A 452 20.99 5.21 1.62
CA GLN A 452 21.24 4.24 0.56
C GLN A 452 20.41 2.96 0.73
N GLU A 453 20.13 2.55 1.98
CA GLU A 453 19.23 1.44 2.30
C GLU A 453 17.73 1.75 2.10
N LEU A 454 17.32 3.02 2.23
CA LEU A 454 15.94 3.45 1.95
C LEU A 454 15.62 3.51 0.45
N ALA A 455 16.62 3.55 -0.42
CA ALA A 455 16.46 3.61 -1.87
C ALA A 455 15.94 2.31 -2.51
N TYR A 456 15.75 1.24 -1.73
CA TYR A 456 15.25 -0.05 -2.21
C TYR A 456 13.72 -0.07 -2.27
N PHE A 457 13.15 -0.36 -3.45
CA PHE A 457 11.73 -0.71 -3.56
C PHE A 457 11.52 -2.13 -3.05
N MET A 458 11.30 -2.26 -1.75
CA MET A 458 11.20 -3.55 -1.10
C MET A 458 9.76 -4.05 -1.20
N VAL A 459 9.54 -5.16 -1.87
CA VAL A 459 8.24 -5.84 -1.91
C VAL A 459 8.48 -7.31 -1.57
N SER A 460 7.70 -7.89 -0.66
CA SER A 460 7.82 -9.29 -0.23
C SER A 460 6.53 -10.08 -0.45
N MET A 461 5.76 -9.71 -1.49
CA MET A 461 4.44 -10.28 -1.72
C MET A 461 4.44 -11.72 -2.25
N ALA A 462 5.60 -12.29 -2.64
CA ALA A 462 5.62 -13.60 -3.31
C ALA A 462 5.02 -14.72 -2.44
N THR A 463 5.22 -14.64 -1.13
CA THR A 463 4.75 -15.62 -0.15
C THR A 463 3.23 -15.60 0.02
N THR A 464 2.56 -14.47 -0.26
CA THR A 464 1.09 -14.37 -0.19
C THR A 464 0.39 -15.36 -1.13
N SER A 465 0.96 -15.62 -2.32
CA SER A 465 0.39 -16.59 -3.27
C SER A 465 0.33 -18.00 -2.71
N ILE A 466 1.28 -18.38 -1.84
CA ILE A 466 1.31 -19.69 -1.19
C ILE A 466 0.06 -19.89 -0.34
N TRP A 467 -0.38 -18.87 0.40
CA TRP A 467 -1.59 -18.98 1.21
C TRP A 467 -2.83 -19.28 0.35
N PHE A 468 -2.97 -18.61 -0.79
CA PHE A 468 -4.06 -18.88 -1.75
C PHE A 468 -3.95 -20.25 -2.41
N ILE A 469 -2.72 -20.72 -2.70
CA ILE A 469 -2.45 -22.05 -3.25
C ILE A 469 -2.84 -23.12 -2.24
N LEU A 470 -2.45 -22.99 -0.97
CA LEU A 470 -2.79 -23.94 0.10
C LEU A 470 -4.31 -24.07 0.23
N TRP A 471 -5.01 -22.94 0.27
CA TRP A 471 -6.48 -22.90 0.32
C TRP A 471 -7.10 -23.58 -0.90
N SER A 472 -6.68 -23.19 -2.09
CA SER A 472 -7.29 -23.66 -3.34
C SER A 472 -7.04 -25.14 -3.58
N ALA A 473 -5.82 -25.60 -3.32
CA ALA A 473 -5.41 -26.98 -3.51
C ALA A 473 -6.16 -27.95 -2.59
N THR A 474 -6.31 -27.57 -1.31
CA THR A 474 -6.98 -28.42 -0.31
C THR A 474 -8.51 -28.34 -0.37
N SER A 475 -9.07 -27.20 -0.81
CA SER A 475 -10.52 -27.00 -0.81
C SER A 475 -11.20 -27.35 -2.14
N PHE A 476 -10.55 -27.10 -3.28
CA PHE A 476 -11.21 -27.17 -4.60
C PHE A 476 -10.47 -28.03 -5.62
N TRP A 477 -9.17 -27.80 -5.82
CA TRP A 477 -8.43 -28.44 -6.91
C TRP A 477 -8.33 -29.95 -6.73
N SER A 478 -8.12 -30.42 -5.50
CA SER A 478 -8.15 -31.85 -5.19
C SER A 478 -9.53 -32.50 -5.42
N SER A 479 -10.61 -31.72 -5.49
CA SER A 479 -11.95 -32.24 -5.78
C SER A 479 -12.38 -32.01 -7.23
N ASN A 480 -11.47 -31.59 -8.12
CA ASN A 480 -11.77 -31.17 -9.49
C ASN A 480 -12.82 -30.04 -9.60
N VAL A 481 -12.97 -29.24 -8.55
CA VAL A 481 -13.91 -28.12 -8.53
C VAL A 481 -13.19 -26.88 -9.07
N ARG A 482 -13.83 -26.19 -10.01
CA ARG A 482 -13.36 -24.90 -10.54
C ARG A 482 -14.10 -23.75 -9.86
N LEU A 483 -13.36 -22.69 -9.58
CA LEU A 483 -13.89 -21.42 -9.11
C LEU A 483 -13.93 -20.44 -10.28
N SER A 484 -15.03 -19.71 -10.41
CA SER A 484 -15.01 -18.47 -11.18
C SER A 484 -14.17 -17.42 -10.45
N LEU A 485 -13.64 -16.43 -11.19
CA LEU A 485 -12.82 -15.37 -10.60
C LEU A 485 -13.59 -14.58 -9.54
N SER A 486 -14.90 -14.34 -9.74
CA SER A 486 -15.74 -13.66 -8.75
C SER A 486 -15.86 -14.47 -7.46
N GLU A 487 -16.15 -15.78 -7.55
CA GLU A 487 -16.23 -16.63 -6.35
C GLU A 487 -14.89 -16.71 -5.61
N PHE A 488 -13.77 -16.70 -6.34
CA PHE A 488 -12.43 -16.68 -5.75
C PHE A 488 -12.17 -15.39 -4.98
N ILE A 489 -12.46 -14.24 -5.61
CA ILE A 489 -12.32 -12.91 -4.99
C ILE A 489 -13.24 -12.77 -3.77
N ASP A 490 -14.49 -13.21 -3.88
CA ASP A 490 -15.45 -13.19 -2.79
C ASP A 490 -14.97 -14.08 -1.63
N GLY A 491 -14.44 -15.27 -1.93
CA GLY A 491 -13.87 -16.18 -0.92
C GLY A 491 -12.62 -15.64 -0.22
N ILE A 492 -11.84 -14.76 -0.87
CA ILE A 492 -10.69 -14.09 -0.25
C ILE A 492 -11.16 -12.93 0.63
N PHE A 493 -12.02 -12.06 0.10
CA PHE A 493 -12.36 -10.79 0.73
C PHE A 493 -13.60 -10.82 1.62
N ALA A 494 -14.35 -11.92 1.68
CA ALA A 494 -15.52 -12.05 2.57
C ALA A 494 -15.19 -11.79 4.05
N ARG A 495 -14.01 -12.22 4.50
CA ARG A 495 -13.47 -11.99 5.86
C ARG A 495 -12.07 -11.37 5.87
N GLY A 496 -11.40 -11.29 4.71
CA GLY A 496 -10.04 -10.76 4.54
C GLY A 496 -9.98 -9.22 4.46
N HIS A 497 -10.59 -8.52 5.43
CA HIS A 497 -10.66 -7.06 5.41
C HIS A 497 -9.30 -6.38 5.58
N LEU A 498 -8.42 -6.96 6.41
CA LEU A 498 -7.06 -6.45 6.60
C LEU A 498 -6.20 -6.75 5.39
N LEU A 499 -6.36 -7.92 4.76
CA LEU A 499 -5.67 -8.22 3.50
C LEU A 499 -6.06 -7.21 2.41
N LYS A 500 -7.35 -6.90 2.29
CA LYS A 500 -7.84 -5.86 1.37
C LYS A 500 -7.23 -4.50 1.69
N PHE A 501 -7.15 -4.13 2.98
CA PHE A 501 -6.54 -2.87 3.42
C PHE A 501 -5.05 -2.82 3.08
N PHE A 502 -4.29 -3.85 3.44
CA PHE A 502 -2.85 -3.85 3.25
C PHE A 502 -2.48 -3.94 1.76
N ALA A 503 -3.16 -4.79 0.97
CA ALA A 503 -2.88 -4.92 -0.45
C ALA A 503 -3.37 -3.73 -1.28
N GLY A 504 -4.53 -3.15 -0.92
CA GLY A 504 -5.17 -2.08 -1.70
C GLY A 504 -4.80 -0.67 -1.27
N ILE A 505 -4.35 -0.48 -0.02
CA ILE A 505 -4.01 0.83 0.54
C ILE A 505 -2.56 0.82 1.04
N ALA A 506 -2.26 0.07 2.10
CA ALA A 506 -0.99 0.27 2.81
C ALA A 506 0.23 0.03 1.93
N LEU A 507 0.34 -1.13 1.26
CA LEU A 507 1.50 -1.47 0.44
C LEU A 507 1.74 -0.44 -0.69
N PRO A 508 0.75 -0.12 -1.56
CA PRO A 508 0.97 0.88 -2.60
C PRO A 508 1.41 2.24 -2.05
N HIS A 509 0.86 2.67 -0.91
CA HIS A 509 1.22 3.96 -0.32
C HIS A 509 2.60 3.93 0.32
N ILE A 510 3.03 2.83 0.95
CA ILE A 510 4.38 2.70 1.49
C ILE A 510 5.42 2.87 0.37
N LEU A 511 5.27 2.15 -0.74
CA LEU A 511 6.21 2.26 -1.86
C LEU A 511 6.16 3.62 -2.54
N TRP A 512 4.98 4.20 -2.67
CA TRP A 512 4.83 5.53 -3.25
C TRP A 512 5.45 6.61 -2.35
N ILE A 513 5.30 6.51 -1.02
CA ILE A 513 5.96 7.43 -0.08
C ILE A 513 7.47 7.26 -0.18
N GLN A 514 7.99 6.04 -0.24
CA GLN A 514 9.42 5.80 -0.47
C GLN A 514 9.91 6.41 -1.80
N ALA A 515 9.13 6.28 -2.87
CA ALA A 515 9.45 6.90 -4.16
C ALA A 515 9.43 8.44 -4.10
N ALA A 516 8.48 9.00 -3.37
CA ALA A 516 8.33 10.44 -3.21
C ALA A 516 9.48 11.01 -2.37
N ASP A 517 9.83 10.33 -1.27
CA ASP A 517 10.95 10.67 -0.40
C ASP A 517 12.29 10.61 -1.15
N GLY A 518 12.54 9.52 -1.89
CA GLY A 518 13.71 9.41 -2.75
C GLY A 518 13.75 10.36 -3.96
N SER A 519 12.70 11.17 -4.15
CA SER A 519 12.67 12.26 -5.15
C SER A 519 12.73 13.66 -4.54
N ASN A 520 12.76 13.75 -3.20
CA ASN A 520 12.82 15.00 -2.47
C ASN A 520 14.27 15.51 -2.40
N PRO A 521 14.56 16.78 -2.73
CA PRO A 521 15.85 17.38 -2.43
C PRO A 521 16.03 17.51 -0.89
N GLU A 522 17.09 16.90 -0.34
CA GLU A 522 17.43 16.86 1.11
C GLU A 522 17.40 18.24 1.81
N TYR A 523 17.58 19.35 1.07
CA TYR A 523 17.61 20.72 1.60
C TYR A 523 16.25 21.27 2.08
N ALA A 524 15.16 20.49 1.98
CA ALA A 524 13.82 20.93 2.37
C ALA A 524 13.52 20.82 3.88
N GLU A 525 14.37 20.18 4.68
CA GLU A 525 14.10 19.91 6.10
C GLU A 525 14.32 21.11 7.03
N GLU A 526 15.19 22.05 6.66
CA GLU A 526 15.58 23.19 7.50
C GLU A 526 14.86 24.51 7.15
N ALA A 527 13.97 24.52 6.16
CA ALA A 527 13.29 25.73 5.73
C ALA A 527 12.04 26.04 6.57
N ASP A 528 11.89 27.31 6.98
CA ASP A 528 10.67 27.82 7.59
C ASP A 528 9.44 27.47 6.72
N MET A 529 8.40 26.91 7.35
CA MET A 529 7.20 26.51 6.62
C MET A 529 6.47 27.72 6.04
N ASN A 530 6.32 27.76 4.72
CA ASN A 530 5.56 28.81 4.05
C ASN A 530 4.06 28.71 4.37
N PHE A 531 3.35 29.85 4.24
CA PHE A 531 1.89 29.90 4.49
C PHE A 531 1.11 28.86 3.67
N GLY A 532 1.51 28.59 2.42
CA GLY A 532 0.90 27.57 1.58
C GLY A 532 0.99 26.15 2.17
N GLN A 533 2.15 25.80 2.74
CA GLN A 533 2.36 24.51 3.41
C GLN A 533 1.55 24.39 4.69
N ILE A 534 1.52 25.45 5.52
CA ILE A 534 0.72 25.50 6.74
C ILE A 534 -0.76 25.33 6.41
N PHE A 535 -1.26 26.05 5.40
CA PHE A 535 -2.64 25.93 4.95
C PHE A 535 -2.95 24.52 4.46
N SER A 536 -2.04 23.91 3.69
CA SER A 536 -2.16 22.52 3.21
C SER A 536 -2.28 21.53 4.37
N LEU A 537 -1.45 21.68 5.42
CA LEU A 537 -1.51 20.87 6.64
C LEU A 537 -2.84 21.05 7.39
N ILE A 538 -3.35 22.28 7.51
CA ILE A 538 -4.64 22.55 8.14
C ILE A 538 -5.78 21.84 7.37
N VAL A 539 -5.79 21.94 6.05
CA VAL A 539 -6.79 21.26 5.20
C VAL A 539 -6.72 19.74 5.38
N SER A 540 -5.51 19.19 5.43
CA SER A 540 -5.29 17.76 5.70
C SER A 540 -5.76 17.34 7.08
N ALA A 541 -5.49 18.13 8.11
CA ALA A 541 -5.99 17.87 9.47
C ALA A 541 -7.53 17.89 9.52
N VAL A 542 -8.18 18.87 8.89
CA VAL A 542 -9.65 18.92 8.78
C VAL A 542 -10.20 17.70 8.04
N THR A 543 -9.51 17.25 7.00
CA THR A 543 -9.88 16.06 6.23
C THR A 543 -9.81 14.79 7.09
N VAL A 544 -8.75 14.64 7.89
CA VAL A 544 -8.62 13.54 8.86
C VAL A 544 -9.68 13.62 9.95
N LEU A 545 -9.95 14.80 10.51
CA LEU A 545 -10.99 14.98 11.53
C LEU A 545 -12.37 14.62 10.99
N THR A 546 -12.66 14.98 9.74
CA THR A 546 -13.91 14.60 9.06
C THR A 546 -14.01 13.08 8.91
N LEU A 547 -12.91 12.43 8.50
CA LEU A 547 -12.85 10.97 8.41
C LEU A 547 -13.05 10.29 9.77
N LEU A 548 -12.43 10.85 10.82
CA LEU A 548 -12.56 10.34 12.18
C LEU A 548 -13.97 10.52 12.73
N ASP A 549 -14.62 11.64 12.46
CA ASP A 549 -16.01 11.88 12.86
C ASP A 549 -16.93 10.84 12.22
N GLU A 550 -16.80 10.61 10.90
CA GLU A 550 -17.53 9.55 10.21
C GLU A 550 -17.18 8.15 10.76
N ALA A 551 -15.90 7.87 11.03
CA ALA A 551 -15.45 6.61 11.62
C ALA A 551 -16.03 6.36 13.02
N ILE A 552 -16.27 7.41 13.81
CA ILE A 552 -16.92 7.33 15.13
C ILE A 552 -18.40 6.95 14.99
N THR A 553 -19.07 7.35 13.90
CA THR A 553 -20.46 6.92 13.65
C THR A 553 -20.58 5.43 13.34
N VAL A 554 -19.50 4.81 12.87
CA VAL A 554 -19.48 3.37 12.55
C VAL A 554 -19.59 2.54 13.82
N LYS A 555 -20.56 1.62 13.83
CA LYS A 555 -20.88 0.81 15.00
C LYS A 555 -19.74 -0.13 15.40
N ARG A 556 -19.53 -0.29 16.71
CA ARG A 556 -18.52 -1.21 17.30
C ARG A 556 -18.50 -2.63 16.70
N PRO A 557 -19.65 -3.28 16.38
CA PRO A 557 -19.62 -4.61 15.76
C PRO A 557 -18.98 -4.64 14.38
N ILE A 558 -19.06 -3.55 13.61
CA ILE A 558 -18.44 -3.43 12.28
C ILE A 558 -16.93 -3.30 12.44
N TRP A 559 -16.46 -2.42 13.34
CA TRP A 559 -15.05 -2.33 13.69
C TRP A 559 -14.48 -3.65 14.18
N ALA A 560 -15.22 -4.33 15.07
CA ALA A 560 -14.85 -5.65 15.54
C ALA A 560 -14.81 -6.67 14.39
N ALA A 561 -15.69 -6.58 13.38
CA ALA A 561 -15.64 -7.46 12.22
C ALA A 561 -14.38 -7.23 11.38
N VAL A 562 -14.01 -5.97 11.14
CA VAL A 562 -12.80 -5.63 10.39
C VAL A 562 -11.53 -6.11 11.12
N PHE A 563 -11.35 -5.72 12.39
CA PHE A 563 -10.13 -6.04 13.14
C PHE A 563 -10.01 -7.51 13.55
N LEU A 564 -11.14 -8.20 13.73
CA LEU A 564 -11.16 -9.63 14.09
C LEU A 564 -11.43 -10.55 12.89
N SER A 565 -11.35 -10.02 11.67
CA SER A 565 -11.58 -10.76 10.42
C SER A 565 -12.87 -11.57 10.45
N ARG A 566 -13.98 -10.97 10.88
CA ARG A 566 -15.33 -11.57 10.84
C ARG A 566 -16.08 -11.02 9.63
N LYS A 567 -17.10 -11.75 9.17
CA LYS A 567 -17.99 -11.27 8.09
C LYS A 567 -18.65 -9.97 8.55
N VAL A 568 -18.54 -8.92 7.74
CA VAL A 568 -19.25 -7.67 7.99
C VAL A 568 -20.76 -7.94 7.86
N PRO A 569 -21.61 -7.47 8.80
CA PRO A 569 -23.05 -7.64 8.72
C PRO A 569 -23.61 -7.09 7.40
N GLU A 570 -24.61 -7.74 6.80
CA GLU A 570 -25.18 -7.26 5.54
C GLU A 570 -25.90 -5.92 5.72
N THR A 571 -25.91 -5.08 4.69
CA THR A 571 -26.43 -3.70 4.74
C THR A 571 -27.86 -3.59 5.26
N ASN A 572 -28.74 -4.57 5.00
CA ASN A 572 -30.09 -4.58 5.55
C ASN A 572 -30.10 -4.71 7.09
N SER A 573 -29.24 -5.59 7.63
CA SER A 573 -29.04 -5.71 9.08
C SER A 573 -28.36 -4.47 9.67
N ILE A 574 -27.53 -3.78 8.89
CA ILE A 574 -26.89 -2.52 9.31
C ILE A 574 -27.93 -1.39 9.36
N GLU A 575 -28.81 -1.25 8.37
CA GLU A 575 -29.92 -0.28 8.37
C GLU A 575 -30.91 -0.55 9.52
N ASP A 576 -31.23 -1.82 9.78
CA ASP A 576 -32.07 -2.22 10.93
C ASP A 576 -31.37 -1.95 12.26
N MET A 577 -30.06 -2.22 12.35
CA MET A 577 -29.27 -1.84 13.51
C MET A 577 -29.29 -0.31 13.66
N MET A 578 -29.05 0.45 12.58
CA MET A 578 -28.97 1.92 12.59
C MET A 578 -30.31 2.56 12.95
N SER A 579 -31.43 1.99 12.52
CA SER A 579 -32.78 2.47 12.83
C SER A 579 -33.31 2.05 14.21
N GLY A 580 -32.77 0.97 14.80
CA GLY A 580 -33.22 0.42 16.09
C GLY A 580 -32.80 1.20 17.35
N GLN A 581 -31.98 2.25 17.26
CA GLN A 581 -31.66 3.12 18.39
C GLN A 581 -32.31 4.50 18.20
N GLY A 582 -33.52 4.66 18.75
CA GLY A 582 -34.14 5.95 18.95
C GLY A 582 -33.33 6.80 19.92
N GLY A 583 -32.36 7.56 19.40
CA GLY A 583 -31.51 8.45 20.16
C GLY A 583 -31.07 9.61 19.28
N ARG A 584 -31.44 10.82 19.71
CA ARG A 584 -31.13 12.12 19.09
C ARG A 584 -29.69 12.20 18.54
N TYR A 585 -29.56 12.27 17.22
CA TYR A 585 -28.48 13.00 16.56
C TYR A 585 -29.15 14.04 15.65
N GLY A 586 -29.10 15.30 16.08
CA GLY A 586 -29.65 16.44 15.36
C GLY A 586 -28.55 17.23 14.66
N PHE A 587 -28.80 17.56 13.38
CA PHE A 587 -28.24 18.63 12.54
C PHE A 587 -26.71 18.65 12.31
N GLY A 588 -26.18 18.75 11.08
CA GLY A 588 -26.75 18.89 9.75
C GLY A 588 -25.72 19.47 8.77
N ALA A 589 -25.66 18.92 7.57
CA ALA A 589 -25.44 19.67 6.33
C ALA A 589 -26.13 18.88 5.21
N GLU A 590 -27.03 19.56 4.51
CA GLU A 590 -27.97 19.00 3.56
C GLU A 590 -27.26 18.37 2.35
N ALA A 591 -27.26 17.03 2.31
CA ALA A 591 -27.10 16.25 1.08
C ALA A 591 -28.03 15.03 1.12
N SER A 592 -29.29 15.24 1.54
CA SER A 592 -30.36 14.24 1.49
C SER A 592 -31.16 14.37 0.19
N ILE A 593 -30.72 13.64 -0.85
CA ILE A 593 -31.58 13.10 -1.93
C ILE A 593 -30.91 11.77 -2.31
N ALA A 594 -31.39 10.57 -1.99
CA ALA A 594 -32.76 10.08 -1.81
C ALA A 594 -32.78 8.82 -0.93
N PRO A 595 -33.94 8.44 -0.35
CA PRO A 595 -34.13 7.11 0.23
C PRO A 595 -34.02 6.04 -0.85
N ARG A 596 -33.34 4.93 -0.55
CA ARG A 596 -33.36 3.70 -1.36
C ARG A 596 -34.82 3.30 -1.63
N SER A 597 -35.30 3.50 -2.85
CA SER A 597 -36.57 2.90 -3.27
C SER A 597 -36.31 1.43 -3.62
N ARG A 598 -37.06 0.55 -2.95
CA ARG A 598 -37.14 -0.88 -3.26
C ARG A 598 -37.35 -1.10 -4.76
N PRO A 599 -36.75 -2.12 -5.40
CA PRO A 599 -37.33 -2.64 -6.63
C PRO A 599 -38.78 -3.04 -6.31
N ALA A 600 -39.73 -2.54 -7.10
CA ALA A 600 -41.14 -2.83 -6.94
C ALA A 600 -41.33 -4.35 -6.81
N ALA A 601 -41.87 -4.78 -5.68
CA ALA A 601 -42.35 -6.15 -5.53
C ALA A 601 -43.34 -6.39 -6.67
N VAL A 602 -43.02 -7.37 -7.53
CA VAL A 602 -43.98 -7.89 -8.49
C VAL A 602 -45.16 -8.39 -7.67
N PRO A 603 -46.39 -7.87 -7.86
CA PRO A 603 -47.53 -8.35 -7.10
C PRO A 603 -47.73 -9.83 -7.43
N GLU A 604 -47.63 -10.64 -6.37
CA GLU A 604 -47.97 -12.05 -6.37
C GLU A 604 -49.42 -12.17 -6.85
N LYS A 605 -49.64 -12.83 -7.99
CA LYS A 605 -50.99 -13.17 -8.46
C LYS A 605 -51.58 -14.18 -7.48
N SER A 606 -52.34 -13.69 -6.51
CA SER A 606 -53.29 -14.50 -5.76
C SER A 606 -54.61 -14.59 -6.54
N SER A 607 -54.88 -15.76 -7.10
CA SER A 607 -56.23 -16.21 -7.46
C SER A 607 -56.25 -17.70 -7.17
N ALA A 608 -56.53 -18.06 -5.92
CA ALA A 608 -57.87 -18.38 -5.45
C ALA A 608 -58.39 -19.67 -6.11
N LEU A 609 -58.12 -20.79 -5.44
CA LEU A 609 -58.87 -22.04 -5.55
C LEU A 609 -60.28 -21.78 -5.01
N GLU A 610 -61.25 -21.63 -5.90
CA GLU A 610 -62.66 -21.83 -5.58
C GLU A 610 -62.93 -23.33 -5.48
N TYR A 611 -63.26 -23.79 -4.27
CA TYR A 611 -64.04 -25.00 -4.06
C TYR A 611 -65.50 -24.57 -3.89
N ASN A 612 -66.39 -25.07 -4.75
CA ASN A 612 -67.78 -25.37 -4.39
C ASN A 612 -68.43 -26.28 -5.47
N VAL A 613 -68.84 -27.46 -4.99
CA VAL A 613 -69.84 -28.44 -5.49
C VAL A 613 -69.69 -28.99 -6.92
#